data_AF-A0A9D9GUC7-F1
#
_entry.id   AF-A0A9D9GUC7-F1
#
_cell.length_a   1.000
_cell.length_b   1.000
_cell.length_c   1.000
_cell.angle_alpha   90.00
_cell.angle_beta   90.00
_cell.angle_gamma   90.00
#
_symmetry.space_group_name_H-M   'P 1'
#
loop_
_entity.id
_entity.type
_entity.pdbx_description
1 polymer ?
#
loop_
_entity_poly.entity_id
_entity_poly.type
_entity_poly.pdbx_seq_one_letter_code
_entity_poly.pdbx_strand_id
1 'polypeptide(L)'
;MANTELPDFVYTQSYLKKAGVRFQVNVVDTTVKRGFSLNFYLASLCFIALCCLPGVFFFLGALYVPLTALFLAYIVFYALRYLRFVRLRRRLRTQERPILAESYAVVLLDEQLLQLPKPLQRCIKVKSAVIYKETGSLKPRFFLGPAFYRSSFDFFRPDIKAQVFTDKKQERFYSVDDESALQTVSAKAGLAALNLGSSLSSGAEKQALQLPGQGTAGSAD
;
A
#
# COMPACT_ATOMS: atom_id res chain seq x y z
N MET A 1 23.21 -6.98 21.90
CA MET A 1 22.05 -6.22 21.39
C MET A 1 21.00 -6.36 22.48
N ALA A 2 20.48 -5.25 23.02
CA ALA A 2 19.48 -5.33 24.08
C ALA A 2 18.33 -6.24 23.63
N ASN A 3 17.91 -7.15 24.51
CA ASN A 3 16.68 -7.92 24.36
C ASN A 3 15.51 -6.94 24.50
N THR A 4 15.30 -6.09 23.49
CA THR A 4 13.99 -5.48 23.28
C THR A 4 13.11 -6.62 22.82
N GLU A 5 12.33 -7.16 23.74
CA GLU A 5 11.28 -8.13 23.48
C GLU A 5 10.40 -7.55 22.36
N LEU A 6 10.41 -8.20 21.21
CA LEU A 6 9.51 -7.87 20.13
C LEU A 6 8.08 -8.24 20.55
N PRO A 7 7.07 -7.49 20.13
CA PRO A 7 5.68 -7.87 20.39
C PRO A 7 5.38 -9.26 19.84
N ASP A 8 4.39 -9.93 20.42
CA ASP A 8 3.93 -11.23 19.95
C ASP A 8 3.64 -11.21 18.44
N PHE A 9 4.02 -12.29 17.75
CA PHE A 9 3.88 -12.44 16.30
C PHE A 9 4.71 -11.46 15.46
N VAL A 10 5.68 -10.75 16.04
CA VAL A 10 6.63 -9.90 15.29
C VAL A 10 8.03 -10.51 15.33
N TYR A 11 8.60 -10.77 14.15
CA TYR A 11 9.94 -11.34 14.03
C TYR A 11 10.83 -10.55 13.07
N THR A 12 12.13 -10.57 13.30
CA THR A 12 13.10 -10.06 12.32
C THR A 12 13.29 -11.05 11.17
N GLN A 13 13.52 -10.55 9.96
CA GLN A 13 13.80 -11.37 8.78
C GLN A 13 15.03 -12.26 8.98
N SER A 14 16.09 -11.72 9.60
CA SER A 14 17.30 -12.48 9.93
C SER A 14 17.03 -13.67 10.86
N TYR A 15 16.17 -13.50 11.87
CA TYR A 15 15.74 -14.56 12.78
C TYR A 15 14.97 -15.67 12.03
N LEU A 16 13.97 -15.30 11.22
CA LEU A 16 13.16 -16.28 10.49
C LEU A 16 13.99 -17.08 9.48
N LYS A 17 14.97 -16.44 8.82
CA LYS A 17 15.89 -17.17 7.94
C LYS A 17 16.77 -18.15 8.71
N LYS A 18 17.24 -17.79 9.91
CA LYS A 18 17.98 -18.71 10.79
C LYS A 18 17.11 -19.89 11.24
N ALA A 19 15.81 -19.65 11.45
CA ALA A 19 14.83 -20.69 11.74
C ALA A 19 14.44 -21.55 10.52
N GLY A 20 15.04 -21.32 9.35
CA GLY A 20 14.78 -22.09 8.12
C GLY A 20 13.57 -21.63 7.31
N VAL A 21 12.88 -20.55 7.73
CA VAL A 21 11.75 -19.98 7.02
C VAL A 21 12.25 -19.16 5.82
N ARG A 22 12.02 -19.68 4.61
CA ARG A 22 12.44 -19.05 3.35
C ARG A 22 11.27 -18.38 2.67
N PHE A 23 11.40 -17.09 2.40
CA PHE A 23 10.44 -16.29 1.65
C PHE A 23 11.18 -15.25 0.80
N GLN A 24 10.53 -14.79 -0.26
CA GLN A 24 11.04 -13.76 -1.15
C GLN A 24 10.24 -12.48 -0.98
N VAL A 25 10.88 -11.32 -1.16
CA VAL A 25 10.20 -10.04 -1.07
C VAL A 25 9.21 -9.90 -2.24
N ASN A 26 7.94 -9.63 -1.93
CA ASN A 26 6.90 -9.44 -2.93
C ASN A 26 7.11 -8.12 -3.69
N VAL A 27 7.77 -8.19 -4.84
CA VAL A 27 8.08 -7.00 -5.64
C VAL A 27 6.82 -6.41 -6.29
N VAL A 28 5.88 -7.26 -6.70
CA VAL A 28 4.70 -6.85 -7.48
C VAL A 28 3.79 -5.97 -6.63
N ASP A 29 3.30 -6.50 -5.51
CA ASP A 29 2.36 -5.74 -4.66
C ASP A 29 3.07 -4.57 -3.96
N THR A 30 4.34 -4.72 -3.58
CA THR A 30 5.11 -3.61 -3.00
C THR A 30 5.24 -2.46 -3.98
N THR A 31 5.51 -2.72 -5.27
CA THR A 31 5.63 -1.67 -6.28
C THR A 31 4.28 -1.01 -6.56
N VAL A 32 3.20 -1.81 -6.67
CA VAL A 32 1.85 -1.28 -6.94
C VAL A 32 1.32 -0.47 -5.76
N LYS A 33 1.53 -0.92 -4.51
CA LYS A 33 1.06 -0.22 -3.30
C LYS A 33 1.90 1.02 -2.97
N ARG A 34 3.21 0.99 -3.24
CA ARG A 34 4.09 2.15 -3.02
C ARG A 34 3.89 3.24 -4.08
N GLY A 35 3.53 2.87 -5.31
CA GLY A 35 3.46 3.81 -6.43
C GLY A 35 4.85 4.27 -6.86
N PHE A 36 4.99 5.56 -7.17
CA PHE A 36 6.26 6.14 -7.57
C PHE A 36 7.25 6.23 -6.40
N SER A 37 8.54 6.09 -6.69
CA SER A 37 9.60 6.15 -5.67
C SER A 37 9.81 7.58 -5.19
N LEU A 38 10.35 7.74 -3.96
CA LEU A 38 10.73 9.07 -3.46
C LEU A 38 11.72 9.77 -4.40
N ASN A 39 12.65 9.02 -5.00
CA ASN A 39 13.60 9.55 -5.98
C ASN A 39 12.91 10.14 -7.21
N PHE A 40 11.79 9.55 -7.65
CA PHE A 40 11.00 10.09 -8.75
C PHE A 40 10.41 11.46 -8.39
N TYR A 41 9.84 11.59 -7.18
CA TYR A 41 9.32 12.87 -6.70
C TYR A 41 10.41 13.91 -6.52
N LEU A 42 11.57 13.52 -5.98
CA LEU A 42 12.70 14.44 -5.77
C LEU A 42 13.26 14.92 -7.10
N ALA A 43 13.45 14.03 -8.08
CA ALA A 43 13.89 14.41 -9.42
C ALA A 43 12.88 15.35 -10.09
N SER A 44 11.58 15.08 -9.94
CA SER A 44 10.52 15.93 -10.48
C SER A 44 10.51 17.31 -9.84
N LEU A 45 10.68 17.39 -8.53
CA LEU A 45 10.71 18.66 -7.80
C LEU A 45 11.96 19.49 -8.17
N CYS A 46 13.13 18.86 -8.30
CA CYS A 46 14.33 19.52 -8.78
C CYS A 46 14.16 20.06 -10.20
N PHE A 47 13.53 19.29 -11.09
CA PHE A 47 13.27 19.72 -12.46
C PHE A 47 12.29 20.90 -12.52
N ILE A 48 11.19 20.85 -11.75
CA ILE A 48 10.24 21.96 -11.65
C ILE A 48 10.92 23.21 -11.08
N ALA A 49 11.73 23.07 -10.02
CA ALA A 49 12.47 24.18 -9.44
C ALA A 49 13.42 24.81 -10.47
N LEU A 50 14.11 24.00 -11.28
CA LEU A 50 14.96 24.46 -12.37
C LEU A 50 14.16 25.26 -13.42
N CYS A 51 12.95 24.82 -13.78
CA CYS A 51 12.07 25.52 -14.72
C CYS A 51 11.54 26.86 -14.17
N CYS A 52 11.37 27.00 -12.85
CA CYS A 52 10.82 28.20 -12.22
C CYS A 52 11.86 29.29 -11.94
N LEU A 53 13.15 28.99 -12.05
CA LEU A 53 14.21 29.97 -11.81
C LEU A 53 14.32 30.97 -12.99
N PRO A 54 14.22 32.29 -12.73
CA PRO A 54 14.29 33.30 -13.77
C PRO A 54 15.67 33.31 -14.43
N GLY A 55 15.70 33.41 -15.76
CA GLY A 55 16.96 33.46 -16.54
C GLY A 55 17.59 32.10 -16.85
N VAL A 56 17.12 30.98 -16.26
CA VAL A 56 17.68 29.65 -16.53
C VAL A 56 17.47 29.21 -17.97
N PHE A 57 16.33 29.55 -18.58
CA PHE A 57 16.09 29.30 -20.01
C PHE A 57 17.13 29.99 -20.91
N PHE A 58 17.54 31.21 -20.56
CA PHE A 58 18.54 31.97 -21.30
C PHE A 58 19.96 31.45 -21.04
N PHE A 59 20.24 31.04 -19.79
CA PHE A 59 21.55 30.57 -19.36
C PHE A 59 21.86 29.14 -19.82
N LEU A 60 20.87 28.24 -19.82
CA LEU A 60 21.02 26.87 -20.34
C LEU A 60 20.82 26.80 -21.86
N GLY A 61 20.10 27.75 -22.47
CA GLY A 61 19.94 27.88 -23.91
C GLY A 61 19.64 26.55 -24.61
N ALA A 62 20.55 26.12 -25.48
CA ALA A 62 20.43 24.88 -26.26
C ALA A 62 20.42 23.59 -25.41
N LEU A 63 20.93 23.61 -24.17
CA LEU A 63 20.98 22.45 -23.28
C LEU A 63 19.62 22.16 -22.61
N TYR A 64 18.69 23.11 -22.64
CA TYR A 64 17.37 22.96 -22.04
C TYR A 64 16.50 21.94 -22.79
N VAL A 65 16.59 21.92 -24.13
CA VAL A 65 15.84 20.99 -24.98
C VAL A 65 16.22 19.51 -24.73
N PRO A 66 17.52 19.11 -24.74
CA PRO A 66 17.87 17.74 -24.42
C PRO A 66 17.58 17.38 -22.96
N LEU A 67 17.68 18.33 -22.01
CA LEU A 67 17.36 18.09 -20.61
C LEU A 67 15.87 17.80 -20.40
N THR A 68 14.99 18.57 -21.04
CA THR A 68 13.54 18.33 -21.01
C THR A 68 13.19 16.99 -21.68
N ALA A 69 13.81 16.66 -22.81
CA ALA A 69 13.62 15.36 -23.46
C ALA A 69 14.07 14.19 -22.57
N LEU A 70 15.21 14.32 -21.89
CA LEU A 70 15.71 13.30 -20.96
C LEU A 70 14.77 13.12 -19.76
N PHE A 71 14.25 14.22 -19.21
CA PHE A 71 13.28 14.17 -18.13
C PHE A 71 11.94 13.55 -18.57
N LEU A 72 11.48 13.85 -19.78
CA LEU A 72 10.28 13.24 -20.34
C LEU A 72 10.46 11.72 -20.54
N ALA A 73 11.62 11.32 -21.10
CA ALA A 73 11.98 9.91 -21.24
C ALA A 73 12.04 9.19 -19.88
N TYR A 74 12.56 9.87 -18.85
CA TYR A 74 12.57 9.37 -17.48
C TYR A 74 11.14 9.16 -16.94
N ILE A 75 10.24 10.12 -17.12
CA ILE A 75 8.83 9.98 -16.71
C ILE A 75 8.18 8.80 -17.44
N VAL A 76 8.33 8.72 -18.76
CA VAL A 76 7.76 7.65 -19.58
C VAL A 76 8.29 6.28 -19.13
N PHE A 77 9.58 6.16 -18.87
CA PHE A 77 10.17 4.92 -18.37
C PHE A 77 9.56 4.49 -17.02
N TYR A 78 9.41 5.41 -16.08
CA TYR A 78 8.79 5.11 -14.77
C TYR A 78 7.31 4.76 -14.90
N ALA A 79 6.57 5.46 -15.77
CA ALA A 79 5.18 5.16 -16.05
C ALA A 79 5.01 3.77 -16.68
N LEU A 80 5.81 3.44 -17.69
CA LEU A 80 5.80 2.11 -18.34
C LEU A 80 6.16 1.01 -17.35
N ARG A 81 7.16 1.23 -16.49
CA ARG A 81 7.52 0.30 -15.42
C ARG A 81 6.35 0.05 -14.48
N TYR A 82 5.70 1.11 -14.01
CA TYR A 82 4.55 0.99 -13.11
C TYR A 82 3.39 0.25 -13.79
N LEU A 83 3.03 0.64 -15.02
CA LEU A 83 1.98 -0.02 -15.82
C LEU A 83 2.28 -1.50 -16.04
N ARG A 84 3.55 -1.88 -16.27
CA ARG A 84 3.95 -3.28 -16.40
C ARG A 84 3.64 -4.07 -15.13
N PHE A 85 3.95 -3.54 -13.95
CA PHE A 85 3.66 -4.22 -12.69
C PHE A 85 2.16 -4.28 -12.38
N VAL A 86 1.40 -3.24 -12.73
CA VAL A 86 -0.07 -3.25 -12.60
C VAL A 86 -0.68 -4.32 -13.52
N ARG A 87 -0.24 -4.38 -14.78
CA ARG A 87 -0.69 -5.42 -15.73
C ARG A 87 -0.30 -6.82 -15.25
N LEU A 88 0.91 -6.99 -14.72
CA LEU A 88 1.35 -8.26 -14.15
C LEU A 88 0.48 -8.67 -12.96
N ARG A 89 0.19 -7.75 -12.03
CA ARG A 89 -0.70 -8.01 -10.88
C ARG A 89 -2.09 -8.44 -11.33
N ARG A 90 -2.68 -7.74 -12.31
CA ARG A 90 -3.98 -8.12 -12.89
C ARG A 90 -3.94 -9.52 -13.48
N ARG A 91 -2.92 -9.82 -14.29
CA ARG A 91 -2.75 -11.14 -14.92
C ARG A 91 -2.61 -12.26 -13.89
N LEU A 92 -1.85 -12.04 -12.82
CA LEU A 92 -1.69 -13.03 -11.75
C LEU A 92 -3.03 -13.32 -11.06
N ARG A 93 -3.84 -12.29 -10.80
CA ARG A 93 -5.16 -12.43 -10.16
C ARG A 93 -6.23 -13.06 -11.05
N THR A 94 -6.01 -13.17 -12.37
CA THR A 94 -6.92 -13.88 -13.28
C THR A 94 -6.71 -15.40 -13.25
N GLN A 95 -5.73 -15.91 -12.49
CA GLN A 95 -5.47 -17.35 -12.44
C GLN A 95 -6.53 -18.10 -11.62
N GLU A 96 -6.96 -19.24 -12.15
CA GLU A 96 -8.04 -20.08 -11.58
C GLU A 96 -7.62 -20.89 -10.34
N ARG A 97 -6.33 -20.96 -10.00
CA ARG A 97 -5.82 -21.78 -8.89
C ARG A 97 -5.00 -20.94 -7.90
N PRO A 98 -5.67 -20.13 -7.05
CA PRO A 98 -4.99 -19.46 -5.95
C PRO A 98 -4.51 -20.47 -4.90
N ILE A 99 -3.37 -20.18 -4.29
CA ILE A 99 -2.85 -20.91 -3.13
C ILE A 99 -3.49 -20.30 -1.89
N LEU A 100 -4.14 -21.12 -1.06
CA LEU A 100 -4.68 -20.67 0.22
C LEU A 100 -3.55 -20.51 1.23
N ALA A 101 -3.50 -19.35 1.88
CA ALA A 101 -2.50 -19.05 2.89
C ALA A 101 -3.11 -18.31 4.09
N GLU A 102 -2.55 -18.54 5.27
CA GLU A 102 -2.97 -17.91 6.53
C GLU A 102 -1.90 -16.94 7.00
N SER A 103 -2.31 -15.80 7.55
CA SER A 103 -1.40 -14.84 8.18
C SER A 103 -0.65 -15.49 9.35
N TYR A 104 0.67 -15.58 9.25
CA TYR A 104 1.51 -16.24 10.25
C TYR A 104 2.10 -15.25 11.24
N ALA A 105 2.75 -14.19 10.75
CA ALA A 105 3.45 -13.22 11.58
C ALA A 105 3.74 -11.92 10.81
N VAL A 106 4.08 -10.87 11.54
CA VAL A 106 4.68 -9.66 10.96
C VAL A 106 6.19 -9.78 10.96
N VAL A 107 6.82 -9.35 9.87
CA VAL A 107 8.26 -9.45 9.68
C VAL A 107 8.89 -8.10 9.44
N LEU A 108 9.94 -7.83 10.22
CA LEU A 108 10.82 -6.68 10.07
C LEU A 108 11.96 -7.03 9.13
N LEU A 109 12.02 -6.37 7.98
CA LEU A 109 13.04 -6.58 6.95
C LEU A 109 14.35 -5.89 7.34
N ASP A 110 15.15 -6.56 8.17
CA ASP A 110 16.37 -6.05 8.79
C ASP A 110 17.67 -6.35 8.02
N GLU A 111 17.63 -7.25 7.03
CA GLU A 111 18.86 -7.69 6.33
C GLU A 111 19.63 -6.58 5.64
N GLN A 112 18.93 -5.62 5.03
CA GLN A 112 19.57 -4.47 4.41
C GLN A 112 20.20 -3.55 5.45
N LEU A 113 19.60 -3.49 6.65
CA LEU A 113 20.05 -2.66 7.76
C LEU A 113 21.31 -3.23 8.41
N LEU A 114 21.40 -4.56 8.51
CA LEU A 114 22.55 -5.27 9.08
C LEU A 114 23.85 -5.02 8.30
N GLN A 115 23.77 -4.68 7.00
CA GLN A 115 24.92 -4.35 6.16
C GLN A 115 25.41 -2.91 6.35
N LEU A 116 24.62 -2.04 6.97
CA LEU A 116 24.97 -0.62 7.17
C LEU A 116 25.75 -0.42 8.48
N PRO A 117 26.62 0.59 8.57
CA PRO A 117 27.30 0.94 9.80
C PRO A 117 26.30 1.37 10.89
N LYS A 118 26.58 0.99 12.15
CA LYS A 118 25.74 1.22 13.36
C LYS A 118 25.12 2.62 13.51
N PRO A 119 25.81 3.75 13.22
CA PRO A 119 25.18 5.07 13.32
C PRO A 119 24.03 5.27 12.33
N LEU A 120 24.14 4.74 11.10
CA LEU A 120 23.07 4.84 10.11
C LEU A 120 21.88 3.93 10.43
N GLN A 121 22.12 2.78 11.10
CA GLN A 121 21.07 1.84 11.47
C GLN A 121 19.99 2.49 12.36
N ARG A 122 20.36 3.44 13.23
CA ARG A 122 19.41 4.12 14.12
C ARG A 122 18.49 5.10 13.40
N CYS A 123 18.93 5.66 12.27
CA CYS A 123 18.19 6.68 11.55
C CYS A 123 17.23 6.09 10.49
N ILE A 124 17.41 4.83 10.12
CA ILE A 124 16.68 4.21 9.02
C ILE A 124 15.48 3.44 9.58
N LYS A 125 14.28 3.82 9.14
CA LYS A 125 13.05 3.08 9.43
C LYS A 125 13.11 1.70 8.77
N VAL A 126 12.90 0.65 9.57
CA VAL A 126 12.82 -0.73 9.08
C VAL A 126 11.48 -0.94 8.36
N LYS A 127 11.49 -1.65 7.24
CA LYS A 127 10.25 -2.03 6.55
C LYS A 127 9.63 -3.22 7.25
N SER A 128 8.31 -3.21 7.38
CA SER A 128 7.52 -4.32 7.89
C SER A 128 6.68 -4.93 6.77
N ALA A 129 6.43 -6.23 6.82
CA ALA A 129 5.49 -6.92 5.95
C ALA A 129 4.87 -8.11 6.68
N VAL A 130 3.65 -8.49 6.33
CA VAL A 130 3.01 -9.70 6.87
C VAL A 130 3.54 -10.92 6.11
N ILE A 131 3.84 -12.00 6.82
CA ILE A 131 4.09 -13.31 6.23
C ILE A 131 2.82 -14.15 6.27
N TYR A 132 2.57 -14.81 5.15
CA TYR A 132 1.53 -15.79 4.95
C TYR A 132 2.15 -17.16 4.82
N LYS A 133 1.54 -18.15 5.47
CA LYS A 133 1.92 -19.55 5.42
C LYS A 133 0.88 -20.32 4.61
N GLU A 134 1.32 -21.09 3.64
CA GLU A 134 0.44 -21.99 2.88
C GLU A 134 -0.29 -22.99 3.79
N THR A 135 -1.60 -23.12 3.57
CA THR A 135 -2.46 -24.04 4.34
C THR A 135 -2.55 -25.41 3.67
N GLY A 136 -2.56 -26.49 4.46
CA GLY A 136 -2.81 -27.85 3.95
C GLY A 136 -1.60 -28.58 3.36
N SER A 137 -0.40 -28.00 3.43
CA SER A 137 0.84 -28.64 2.98
C SER A 137 1.72 -29.06 4.16
N LEU A 138 2.32 -30.26 4.08
CA LEU A 138 3.32 -30.75 5.05
C LEU A 138 4.62 -29.93 5.01
N LYS A 139 4.93 -29.32 3.86
CA LYS A 139 6.06 -28.40 3.67
C LYS A 139 5.52 -27.06 3.18
N PRO A 140 5.01 -26.22 4.08
CA PRO A 140 4.31 -25.01 3.70
C PRO A 140 5.28 -23.99 3.09
N ARG A 141 4.87 -23.39 1.98
CA ARG A 141 5.57 -22.23 1.42
C ARG A 141 5.19 -20.97 2.21
N PHE A 142 6.14 -20.05 2.31
CA PHE A 142 5.94 -18.76 2.96
C PHE A 142 5.94 -17.64 1.92
N PHE A 143 4.92 -16.79 1.99
CA PHE A 143 4.74 -15.67 1.09
C PHE A 143 4.74 -14.37 1.89
N LEU A 144 5.26 -13.30 1.29
CA LEU A 144 5.31 -11.99 1.91
C LEU A 144 4.22 -11.10 1.32
N GLY A 145 3.49 -10.41 2.17
CA GLY A 145 2.63 -9.30 1.76
C GLY A 145 3.44 -8.11 1.22
N PRO A 146 2.76 -7.03 0.81
CA PRO A 146 3.44 -5.82 0.39
C PRO A 146 4.26 -5.24 1.55
N ALA A 147 5.49 -4.81 1.28
CA ALA A 147 6.36 -4.21 2.29
C ALA A 147 6.06 -2.71 2.47
N PHE A 148 5.88 -2.28 3.72
CA PHE A 148 5.55 -0.90 4.07
C PHE A 148 6.41 -0.39 5.25
N TYR A 149 6.60 0.93 5.32
CA TYR A 149 7.24 1.58 6.46
C TYR A 149 6.16 1.92 7.49
N ARG A 150 5.89 1.01 8.44
CA ARG A 150 4.92 1.25 9.51
C ARG A 150 5.50 0.84 10.85
N SER A 151 5.23 1.65 11.87
CA SER A 151 5.72 1.46 13.23
C SER A 151 4.69 0.82 14.18
N SER A 152 3.40 0.82 13.82
CA SER A 152 2.31 0.26 14.63
C SER A 152 1.92 -1.14 14.14
N PHE A 153 1.93 -2.13 15.04
CA PHE A 153 1.61 -3.53 14.76
C PHE A 153 0.22 -3.96 15.27
N ASP A 154 -0.49 -3.07 15.95
CA ASP A 154 -1.79 -3.30 16.63
C ASP A 154 -2.95 -3.76 15.72
N PHE A 155 -2.71 -3.84 14.41
CA PHE A 155 -3.70 -4.19 13.40
C PHE A 155 -3.52 -5.60 12.83
N PHE A 156 -2.51 -6.35 13.27
CA PHE A 156 -2.29 -7.72 12.80
C PHE A 156 -3.36 -8.66 13.38
N ARG A 157 -4.00 -9.44 12.51
CA ARG A 157 -4.95 -10.49 12.92
C ARG A 157 -4.48 -11.82 12.32
N PRO A 158 -4.14 -12.82 13.16
CA PRO A 158 -3.60 -14.10 12.70
C PRO A 158 -4.65 -14.98 11.99
N ASP A 159 -5.94 -14.75 12.22
CA ASP A 159 -7.03 -15.58 11.66
C ASP A 159 -7.40 -15.24 10.20
N ILE A 160 -6.67 -14.32 9.57
CA ILE A 160 -7.02 -13.85 8.22
C ILE A 160 -6.44 -14.80 7.17
N LYS A 161 -7.35 -15.38 6.40
CA LYS A 161 -7.03 -16.18 5.22
C LYS A 161 -6.84 -15.25 4.02
N ALA A 162 -5.75 -15.45 3.31
CA ALA A 162 -5.39 -14.74 2.09
C ALA A 162 -5.24 -15.73 0.93
N GLN A 163 -5.47 -15.23 -0.27
CA GLN A 163 -5.23 -15.98 -1.50
C GLN A 163 -3.94 -15.49 -2.15
N VAL A 164 -3.05 -16.41 -2.48
CA VAL A 164 -1.77 -16.11 -3.14
C VAL A 164 -1.81 -16.56 -4.58
N PHE A 165 -1.57 -15.62 -5.49
CA PHE A 165 -1.52 -15.83 -6.92
C PHE A 165 -0.07 -15.84 -7.39
N THR A 166 0.46 -16.99 -7.79
CA THR A 166 1.87 -17.16 -8.16
C THR A 166 2.05 -17.34 -9.66
N ASP A 167 3.10 -16.75 -10.25
CA ASP A 167 3.49 -17.11 -11.61
C ASP A 167 4.11 -18.52 -11.64
N LYS A 168 3.64 -19.38 -12.56
CA LYS A 168 4.20 -20.73 -12.76
C LYS A 168 5.62 -20.70 -13.28
N LYS A 169 5.99 -19.66 -14.03
CA LYS A 169 7.32 -19.53 -14.64
C LYS A 169 8.36 -18.97 -13.67
N GLN A 170 7.93 -18.09 -12.77
CA GLN A 170 8.83 -17.33 -11.91
C GLN A 170 8.21 -17.17 -10.52
N GLU A 171 8.63 -18.00 -9.58
CA GLU A 171 8.15 -17.97 -8.18
C GLU A 171 8.38 -16.61 -7.47
N ARG A 172 9.29 -15.78 -8.02
CA ARG A 172 9.56 -14.41 -7.56
C ARG A 172 8.36 -13.48 -7.73
N PHE A 173 7.52 -13.74 -8.73
CA PHE A 173 6.39 -12.90 -9.05
C PHE A 173 5.11 -13.56 -8.56
N TYR A 174 4.58 -13.01 -7.48
CA TYR A 174 3.31 -13.40 -6.93
C TYR A 174 2.58 -12.17 -6.41
N SER A 175 1.26 -12.28 -6.25
CA SER A 175 0.42 -11.28 -5.63
C SER A 175 -0.38 -11.93 -4.50
N VAL A 176 -0.47 -11.26 -3.36
CA VAL A 176 -1.29 -11.68 -2.23
C VAL A 176 -2.56 -10.84 -2.24
N ASP A 177 -3.71 -11.49 -2.10
CA ASP A 177 -4.97 -10.80 -1.92
C ASP A 177 -5.22 -10.55 -0.45
N ASP A 178 -4.96 -9.31 -0.07
CA ASP A 178 -4.70 -8.91 1.30
C ASP A 178 -5.63 -7.76 1.73
N GLU A 179 -6.77 -7.60 1.05
CA GLU A 179 -7.69 -6.47 1.24
C GLU A 179 -8.25 -6.39 2.68
N SER A 180 -8.15 -7.47 3.47
CA SER A 180 -8.70 -7.57 4.82
C SER A 180 -7.65 -7.55 5.95
N ALA A 181 -6.38 -7.89 5.71
CA ALA A 181 -5.40 -8.05 6.80
C ALA A 181 -4.94 -6.75 7.45
N LEU A 182 -5.18 -5.61 6.78
CA LEU A 182 -4.78 -4.28 7.23
C LEU A 182 -5.95 -3.30 7.10
N GLN A 183 -7.14 -3.65 7.60
CA GLN A 183 -8.20 -2.65 7.76
C GLN A 183 -7.77 -1.64 8.84
N THR A 184 -7.35 -0.46 8.39
CA THR A 184 -7.21 0.69 9.26
C THR A 184 -8.60 1.15 9.68
N VAL A 185 -8.81 1.41 10.97
CA VAL A 185 -10.11 1.85 11.54
C VAL A 185 -10.63 3.12 10.84
N SER A 186 -9.72 3.94 10.26
CA SER A 186 -10.05 5.13 9.47
C SER A 186 -10.81 4.83 8.16
N ALA A 187 -10.56 3.69 7.50
CA ALA A 187 -11.29 3.31 6.29
C ALA A 187 -12.76 2.97 6.61
N LYS A 188 -13.03 2.43 7.80
CA LYS A 188 -14.38 2.13 8.28
C LYS A 188 -15.12 3.40 8.73
N ALA A 189 -14.41 4.37 9.32
CA ALA A 189 -14.98 5.66 9.69
C ALA A 189 -15.36 6.51 8.47
N GLY A 190 -14.54 6.55 7.42
CA GLY A 190 -14.85 7.28 6.19
C GLY A 190 -16.03 6.69 5.41
N LEU A 191 -16.14 5.36 5.35
CA LEU A 191 -17.27 4.68 4.71
C LEU A 191 -18.57 4.83 5.53
N ALA A 192 -18.47 4.79 6.86
CA ALA A 192 -19.59 5.07 7.75
C ALA A 192 -20.06 6.53 7.61
N ALA A 193 -19.15 7.50 7.51
CA ALA A 193 -19.48 8.91 7.29
C ALA A 193 -20.14 9.15 5.91
N LEU A 194 -19.67 8.46 4.86
CA LEU A 194 -20.30 8.52 3.52
C LEU A 194 -21.70 7.87 3.51
N ASN A 195 -21.89 6.77 4.24
CA ASN A 195 -23.19 6.11 4.38
C ASN A 195 -24.17 6.87 5.31
N LEU A 196 -23.66 7.67 6.26
CA LEU A 196 -24.46 8.60 7.06
C LEU A 196 -24.83 9.88 6.29
N GLY A 197 -24.00 10.32 5.34
CA GLY A 197 -24.32 11.44 4.45
C GLY A 197 -25.44 11.11 3.46
N SER A 198 -25.54 9.86 2.99
CA SER A 198 -26.59 9.41 2.07
C SER A 198 -27.92 9.09 2.76
N SER A 199 -27.93 8.79 4.06
CA SER A 199 -29.17 8.62 4.83
C SER A 199 -29.79 9.94 5.30
N LEU A 200 -29.00 11.02 5.41
CA LEU A 200 -29.50 12.37 5.70
C LEU A 200 -30.08 13.08 4.46
N SER A 201 -29.61 12.79 3.25
CA SER A 201 -30.17 13.39 2.04
C SER A 201 -31.50 12.75 1.60
N SER A 202 -31.81 11.52 2.01
CA SER A 202 -33.09 10.87 1.67
C SER A 202 -34.21 11.14 2.69
N GLY A 203 -33.87 11.66 3.88
CA GLY A 203 -34.83 12.07 4.90
C GLY A 203 -35.36 13.51 4.72
N ALA A 204 -34.57 14.40 4.11
CA ALA A 204 -34.96 15.80 3.91
C ALA A 204 -35.97 16.02 2.77
N GLU A 205 -36.12 15.08 1.84
CA GLU A 205 -37.00 15.23 0.67
C GLU A 205 -38.45 14.75 0.91
N LYS A 206 -38.75 14.14 2.07
CA LYS A 206 -40.10 13.66 2.39
C LYS A 206 -40.86 14.46 3.46
N GLN A 207 -40.32 15.58 3.95
CA GLN A 207 -41.03 16.47 4.88
C GLN A 207 -41.55 17.78 4.26
N ALA A 208 -41.36 17.99 2.95
CA ALA A 208 -41.88 19.18 2.26
C ALA A 208 -43.32 19.03 1.69
N LEU A 209 -44.02 17.92 1.97
CA LEU A 209 -45.36 17.69 1.44
C LEU A 209 -46.34 17.13 2.49
N GLN A 210 -46.50 17.84 3.60
CA GLN A 210 -47.68 17.72 4.47
C GLN A 210 -47.88 19.06 5.20
N LEU A 211 -48.63 19.97 4.56
CA LEU A 211 -49.22 21.13 5.22
C LEU A 211 -50.48 20.68 5.98
N PRO A 212 -50.54 20.80 7.33
CA PRO A 212 -51.80 20.70 8.05
C PRO A 212 -52.55 22.03 7.96
N GLY A 213 -53.88 21.92 7.83
CA GLY A 213 -54.79 23.03 7.60
C GLY A 213 -54.73 24.12 8.67
N GLN A 214 -54.91 25.36 8.22
CA GLN A 214 -55.31 26.48 9.05
C GLN A 214 -56.83 26.53 9.13
N GLY A 215 -57.37 26.23 10.31
CA GLY A 215 -58.66 26.74 10.74
C GLY A 215 -58.44 28.10 11.42
N THR A 216 -59.26 29.08 11.07
CA THR A 216 -59.56 30.25 11.91
C THR A 216 -61.07 30.54 11.76
N ALA A 217 -61.80 30.40 12.87
CA ALA A 217 -62.60 31.45 13.54
C ALA A 217 -63.67 32.10 12.63
N GLY A 218 -64.99 32.03 12.86
CA GLY A 218 -65.75 32.18 14.10
C GLY A 218 -66.66 33.42 13.94
N SER A 219 -67.97 33.30 14.24
CA SER A 219 -69.02 34.36 14.37
C SER A 219 -70.31 33.86 13.71
N ALA A 220 -71.31 33.37 14.45
CA ALA A 220 -72.37 34.11 15.16
C ALA A 220 -73.56 34.49 14.24
N ASP A 221 -74.73 34.06 14.71
CA ASP A 221 -76.12 34.21 14.26
C ASP A 221 -76.61 33.43 13.03
#